data_AF-A0A813EKA9-F1
#
_entry.id   AF-A0A813EKA9-F1
#
_cell.length_a   1.000
_cell.length_b   1.000
_cell.length_c   1.000
_cell.angle_alpha   90.00
_cell.angle_beta   90.00
_cell.angle_gamma   90.00
#
_symmetry.space_group_name_H-M   'P 1'
#
loop_
_entity.id
_entity.type
_entity.pdbx_description
1 polymer ?
#
loop_
_entity_poly.entity_id
_entity_poly.type
_entity_poly.pdbx_seq_one_letter_code
_entity_poly.pdbx_strand_id
1 'polypeptide(L)'
;MFSLSRTEPWPRNNIINNKNKNKNNINNNNHKNTNRSAHSVIRLRLYKVASLLAACFLFRTGLVLQRAASGPASVSLQVHPVAFKVFAPSRFKEILDYRTVTAKTYQGLPLADLSSASRFSIRESLVRGLDEKLHPGSVFQDAERGRCVDGRIRCRGNLQYNWQRDGTRVQLKSAQMKWNKTHRLWLVQFQNVKLQEDDAATSNFDELLLALYTPRGILVYQHDLKHCLSAEGLKTDVSGSSIYVCGPTGQTDWSQALDAILQKLDASACQFLGNLSLKDELLSELAADRLQTSLQVFKDLPLADLSSKARGDRLEALVCAVDSLLHPDCMNKDAADAFDWLRGGARIKCKGAQLCWSRSKQNWQVGFYNIKLQAFGIREMAAFDELLLALYTPRGLFIYKHDLEFAVSTQGVLTATHGHVVRIRGPKGEQNWQVALEAILTKFDAESNGCKRLAFVPFRRLKGWHGSEANIVAEADIVCD
;
A
#
# COMPACT_ATOMS: atom_id res chain seq x y z
N MET A 1 -26.27 -45.72 26.39
CA MET A 1 -25.48 -44.95 27.37
C MET A 1 -24.14 -44.61 26.72
N PHE A 2 -24.04 -43.44 26.09
CA PHE A 2 -22.76 -42.91 25.62
C PHE A 2 -22.33 -41.80 26.58
N SER A 3 -21.17 -42.01 27.20
CA SER A 3 -20.54 -41.11 28.15
C SER A 3 -20.16 -39.80 27.44
N LEU A 4 -20.82 -38.71 27.81
CA LEU A 4 -20.42 -37.35 27.48
C LEU A 4 -19.15 -37.03 28.28
N SER A 5 -17.98 -37.17 27.64
CA SER A 5 -16.72 -36.68 28.17
C SER A 5 -16.80 -35.16 28.31
N ARG A 6 -16.64 -34.67 29.53
CA ARG A 6 -16.49 -33.25 29.87
C ARG A 6 -15.42 -32.64 28.98
N THR A 7 -15.82 -31.69 28.13
CA THR A 7 -14.92 -30.76 27.47
C THR A 7 -14.24 -29.91 28.54
N GLU A 8 -12.93 -30.05 28.68
CA GLU A 8 -12.13 -29.18 29.53
C GLU A 8 -12.32 -27.70 29.11
N PRO A 9 -12.35 -26.76 30.07
CA PRO A 9 -12.40 -25.34 29.75
C PRO A 9 -11.15 -24.98 28.94
N TRP A 10 -11.39 -24.46 27.73
CA TRP A 10 -10.39 -23.99 26.79
C TRP A 10 -9.29 -23.19 27.51
N PRO A 11 -8.00 -23.46 27.24
CA PRO A 11 -6.96 -22.61 27.78
C PRO A 11 -7.24 -21.20 27.28
N ARG A 12 -7.52 -20.28 28.22
CA ARG A 12 -7.37 -18.85 27.94
C ARG A 12 -6.00 -18.72 27.32
N ASN A 13 -5.95 -18.42 26.01
CA ASN A 13 -4.71 -18.10 25.35
C ASN A 13 -4.05 -17.05 26.22
N ASN A 14 -2.98 -17.42 26.91
CA ASN A 14 -2.07 -16.48 27.52
C ASN A 14 -1.55 -15.66 26.34
N ILE A 15 -2.23 -14.56 26.08
CA ILE A 15 -1.72 -13.46 25.27
C ILE A 15 -0.40 -13.11 25.95
N ILE A 16 0.68 -13.48 25.27
CA ILE A 16 2.04 -13.18 25.71
C ILE A 16 2.13 -11.65 25.71
N ASN A 17 1.92 -11.08 26.88
CA ASN A 17 2.20 -9.68 27.17
C ASN A 17 3.67 -9.44 26.88
N ASN A 18 3.96 -8.81 25.75
CA ASN A 18 5.31 -8.37 25.44
C ASN A 18 5.59 -7.07 26.22
N LYS A 19 5.66 -7.17 27.55
CA LYS A 19 6.27 -6.15 28.41
C LYS A 19 7.75 -6.47 28.51
N ASN A 20 8.59 -5.86 27.67
CA ASN A 20 9.95 -5.43 28.04
C ASN A 20 10.66 -4.73 26.87
N LYS A 21 10.76 -3.40 26.96
CA LYS A 21 12.01 -2.60 26.98
C LYS A 21 11.68 -1.13 26.69
N ASN A 22 11.36 -0.40 27.76
CA ASN A 22 11.73 1.00 27.94
C ASN A 22 11.47 1.39 29.40
N LYS A 23 12.35 0.91 30.28
CA LYS A 23 12.65 1.61 31.53
C LYS A 23 13.81 2.54 31.18
N ASN A 24 13.57 3.84 31.18
CA ASN A 24 14.42 4.88 31.76
C ASN A 24 13.84 6.27 31.46
N ASN A 25 13.87 7.13 32.49
CA ASN A 25 13.41 8.53 32.57
C ASN A 25 11.96 8.79 32.99
N ILE A 26 11.69 8.50 34.27
CA ILE A 26 10.80 9.33 35.09
C ILE A 26 11.71 10.34 35.79
N ASN A 27 11.70 11.59 35.32
CA ASN A 27 12.16 12.72 36.13
C ASN A 27 10.94 13.60 36.43
N ASN A 28 10.73 13.81 37.73
CA ASN A 28 9.76 14.67 38.35
C ASN A 28 9.77 16.08 37.74
N ASN A 29 8.59 16.64 37.50
CA ASN A 29 8.34 18.06 37.72
C ASN A 29 6.86 18.29 38.01
N ASN A 30 6.58 18.52 39.30
CA ASN A 30 5.35 19.13 39.80
C ASN A 30 5.27 20.56 39.27
N HIS A 31 4.24 20.89 38.47
CA HIS A 31 3.83 22.28 38.31
C HIS A 31 2.31 22.45 38.28
N LYS A 32 1.91 23.46 39.06
CA LYS A 32 0.58 23.80 39.54
C LYS A 32 -0.34 24.22 38.40
N ASN A 33 -1.57 23.71 38.45
CA ASN A 33 -2.72 24.20 37.71
C ASN A 33 -3.00 25.67 38.07
N THR A 34 -2.95 26.56 37.06
CA THR A 34 -3.63 27.87 37.11
C THR A 34 -4.42 28.06 35.83
N ASN A 35 -5.75 28.11 35.98
CA ASN A 35 -6.71 28.51 34.97
C ASN A 35 -6.46 29.97 34.57
N ARG A 36 -6.14 30.24 33.29
CA ARG A 36 -6.36 31.55 32.67
C ARG A 36 -6.80 31.41 31.22
N SER A 37 -7.75 32.27 30.86
CA SER A 37 -8.57 32.27 29.66
C SER A 37 -7.78 32.44 28.36
N ALA A 38 -8.09 31.58 27.38
CA ALA A 38 -7.59 31.68 26.01
C ALA A 38 -8.71 32.20 25.10
N HIS A 39 -8.87 33.51 25.02
CA HIS A 39 -9.74 34.15 24.00
C HIS A 39 -9.09 35.32 23.23
N SER A 40 -7.79 35.60 23.43
CA SER A 40 -7.13 36.76 22.81
C SER A 40 -6.01 36.46 21.80
N VAL A 41 -5.60 35.21 21.60
CA VAL A 41 -4.42 34.88 20.74
C VAL A 41 -4.78 34.58 19.27
N ILE A 42 -6.06 34.39 18.95
CA ILE A 42 -6.50 34.02 17.58
C ILE A 42 -6.49 35.22 16.61
N ARG A 43 -6.59 36.47 17.09
CA ARG A 43 -6.65 37.65 16.20
C ARG A 43 -5.31 38.10 15.61
N LEU A 44 -4.17 37.73 16.21
CA LEU A 44 -2.84 38.14 15.71
C LEU A 44 -2.24 37.22 14.64
N ARG A 45 -2.81 36.02 14.40
CA ARG A 45 -2.32 35.10 13.36
C ARG A 45 -2.99 35.28 11.99
N LEU A 46 -4.14 35.94 11.92
CA LEU A 46 -4.83 36.21 10.64
C LEU A 46 -4.18 37.35 9.83
N TYR A 47 -3.53 38.33 10.48
CA TYR A 47 -2.89 39.44 9.77
C TYR A 47 -1.58 39.07 9.05
N LYS A 48 -0.84 38.05 9.51
CA LYS A 48 0.41 37.61 8.84
C LYS A 48 0.17 36.72 7.61
N VAL A 49 -0.96 36.02 7.52
CA VAL A 49 -1.29 35.17 6.35
C VAL A 49 -1.83 36.03 5.19
N ALA A 50 -2.54 37.12 5.48
CA ALA A 50 -3.04 38.04 4.45
C ALA A 50 -1.90 38.82 3.75
N SER A 51 -0.83 39.19 4.47
CA SER A 51 0.32 39.91 3.91
C SER A 51 1.17 39.05 2.95
N LEU A 52 1.27 37.74 3.21
CA LEU A 52 1.96 36.79 2.31
C LEU A 52 1.16 36.47 1.04
N LEU A 53 -0.17 36.47 1.10
CA LEU A 53 -1.01 36.26 -0.09
C LEU A 53 -1.05 37.49 -1.01
N ALA A 54 -0.91 38.71 -0.46
CA ALA A 54 -0.80 39.94 -1.25
C ALA A 54 0.54 40.03 -2.02
N ALA A 55 1.64 39.55 -1.43
CA ALA A 55 2.95 39.52 -2.09
C ALA A 55 3.01 38.53 -3.27
N CYS A 56 2.29 37.41 -3.20
CA CYS A 56 2.21 36.44 -4.29
C CYS A 56 1.31 36.90 -5.47
N PHE A 57 0.39 37.84 -5.25
CA PHE A 57 -0.46 38.36 -6.32
C PHE A 57 0.19 39.49 -7.13
N LEU A 58 1.09 40.27 -6.52
CA LEU A 58 1.78 41.36 -7.21
C LEU A 58 2.95 40.92 -8.12
N PHE A 59 3.38 39.66 -8.06
CA PHE A 59 4.40 39.12 -8.97
C PHE A 59 3.84 38.50 -10.26
N ARG A 60 2.51 38.49 -10.45
CA ARG A 60 1.86 37.76 -11.56
C ARG A 60 1.18 38.62 -12.62
N THR A 61 1.18 39.95 -12.47
CA THR A 61 0.58 40.86 -13.45
C THR A 61 1.54 41.99 -13.78
N GLY A 62 2.42 41.78 -14.75
CA GLY A 62 3.23 42.88 -15.29
C GLY A 62 4.48 42.43 -16.01
N LEU A 63 4.34 41.84 -17.20
CA LEU A 63 5.25 42.03 -18.33
C LEU A 63 4.63 41.36 -19.57
N VAL A 64 3.74 42.06 -20.25
CA VAL A 64 3.41 41.76 -21.65
C VAL A 64 4.46 42.51 -22.47
N LEU A 65 5.55 41.83 -22.79
CA LEU A 65 6.57 42.34 -23.70
C LEU A 65 6.31 41.75 -25.09
N GLN A 66 6.08 42.64 -26.06
CA GLN A 66 5.93 42.34 -27.48
C GLN A 66 7.08 41.44 -27.95
N ARG A 67 6.74 40.26 -28.48
CA ARG A 67 7.70 39.36 -29.11
C ARG A 67 7.67 39.61 -30.62
N ALA A 68 8.68 40.33 -31.11
CA ALA A 68 8.98 40.40 -32.53
C ALA A 68 9.31 39.00 -33.05
N ALA A 69 8.80 38.67 -34.23
CA ALA A 69 9.04 37.42 -34.92
C ALA A 69 10.50 37.35 -35.39
N SER A 70 11.35 36.66 -34.63
CA SER A 70 12.62 36.13 -35.12
C SER A 70 12.47 34.63 -35.35
N GLY A 71 12.89 34.17 -36.53
CA GLY A 71 12.73 32.79 -37.00
C GLY A 71 13.38 31.75 -36.09
N PRO A 72 13.02 30.46 -36.23
CA PRO A 72 13.52 29.40 -35.37
C PRO A 72 15.01 29.17 -35.63
N ALA A 73 15.86 29.78 -34.80
CA ALA A 73 17.23 29.33 -34.65
C ALA A 73 17.16 27.91 -34.07
N SER A 74 17.57 26.92 -34.87
CA SER A 74 17.71 25.53 -34.47
C SER A 74 18.85 25.45 -33.44
N VAL A 75 18.52 25.66 -32.16
CA VAL A 75 19.42 25.38 -31.05
C VAL A 75 19.54 23.87 -30.97
N SER A 76 20.60 23.34 -31.56
CA SER A 76 21.04 21.96 -31.37
C SER A 76 21.50 21.82 -29.91
N LEU A 77 20.58 21.45 -29.02
CA LEU A 77 20.93 21.03 -27.67
C LEU A 77 21.82 19.80 -27.76
N GLN A 78 23.12 19.95 -27.49
CA GLN A 78 23.99 18.81 -27.20
C GLN A 78 23.54 18.22 -25.86
N VAL A 79 22.70 17.20 -25.92
CA VAL A 79 22.31 16.41 -24.74
C VAL A 79 23.49 15.50 -24.41
N HIS A 80 24.27 15.86 -23.39
CA HIS A 80 25.31 14.97 -22.88
C HIS A 80 24.62 13.73 -22.27
N PRO A 81 24.98 12.51 -22.70
CA PRO A 81 24.38 11.31 -22.14
C PRO A 81 24.73 11.22 -20.65
N VAL A 82 23.72 11.29 -19.78
CA VAL A 82 23.90 11.08 -18.35
C VAL A 82 24.24 9.62 -18.12
N ALA A 83 25.50 9.32 -17.82
CA ALA A 83 25.96 7.96 -17.56
C ALA A 83 25.26 7.38 -16.32
N PHE A 84 24.50 6.29 -16.51
CA PHE A 84 23.91 5.47 -15.44
C PHE A 84 24.38 4.02 -15.59
N LYS A 85 24.43 3.26 -14.50
CA LYS A 85 24.91 1.87 -14.55
C LYS A 85 23.78 0.88 -14.87
N VAL A 86 24.04 -0.07 -15.75
CA VAL A 86 23.14 -1.21 -15.99
C VAL A 86 23.66 -2.42 -15.23
N PHE A 87 22.82 -3.06 -14.43
CA PHE A 87 23.19 -4.27 -13.68
C PHE A 87 22.40 -5.48 -14.16
N ALA A 88 23.11 -6.59 -14.41
CA ALA A 88 22.49 -7.85 -14.79
C ALA A 88 21.57 -8.39 -13.67
N PRO A 89 20.34 -8.85 -13.97
CA PRO A 89 19.39 -9.35 -12.96
C PRO A 89 19.88 -10.58 -12.20
N SER A 90 20.73 -11.39 -12.82
CA SER A 90 21.32 -12.58 -12.20
C SER A 90 22.08 -12.26 -10.91
N ARG A 91 22.63 -11.04 -10.80
CA ARG A 91 23.27 -10.54 -9.56
C ARG A 91 22.31 -10.38 -8.39
N PHE A 92 21.01 -10.25 -8.67
CA PHE A 92 19.97 -10.06 -7.67
C PHE A 92 18.97 -11.23 -7.63
N LYS A 93 19.37 -12.41 -8.14
CA LYS A 93 18.51 -13.59 -8.26
C LYS A 93 17.83 -13.93 -6.93
N GLU A 94 18.56 -13.92 -5.81
CA GLU A 94 17.98 -14.24 -4.49
C GLU A 94 16.91 -13.24 -4.05
N ILE A 95 17.07 -11.95 -4.39
CA ILE A 95 16.10 -10.90 -4.05
C ILE A 95 14.88 -11.00 -4.96
N LEU A 96 15.08 -11.23 -6.26
CA LEU A 96 14.05 -11.31 -7.29
C LEU A 96 13.22 -12.59 -7.24
N ASP A 97 13.85 -13.72 -6.89
CA ASP A 97 13.20 -15.03 -6.76
C ASP A 97 12.55 -15.23 -5.39
N TYR A 98 12.80 -14.33 -4.43
CA TYR A 98 12.21 -14.44 -3.10
C TYR A 98 10.69 -14.46 -3.20
N ARG A 99 10.08 -15.45 -2.55
CA ARG A 99 8.64 -15.54 -2.35
C ARG A 99 8.35 -15.85 -0.89
N THR A 100 7.43 -15.10 -0.30
CA THR A 100 6.89 -15.43 1.02
C THR A 100 6.14 -16.76 0.97
N VAL A 101 6.03 -17.45 2.11
CA VAL A 101 5.21 -18.68 2.21
C VAL A 101 3.80 -18.41 1.69
N THR A 102 3.18 -17.30 2.12
CA THR A 102 1.87 -16.86 1.61
C THR A 102 1.87 -16.68 0.10
N ALA A 103 2.86 -16.02 -0.50
CA ALA A 103 2.89 -15.83 -1.96
C ALA A 103 2.97 -17.16 -2.70
N LYS A 104 3.83 -18.09 -2.26
CA LYS A 104 3.94 -19.44 -2.84
C LYS A 104 2.60 -20.20 -2.75
N THR A 105 1.93 -20.13 -1.61
CA THR A 105 0.66 -20.82 -1.37
C THR A 105 -0.49 -20.31 -2.25
N TYR A 106 -0.45 -19.05 -2.67
CA TYR A 106 -1.48 -18.45 -3.51
C TYR A 106 -1.08 -18.34 -4.99
N GLN A 107 0.07 -18.89 -5.36
CA GLN A 107 0.58 -18.81 -6.73
C GLN A 107 -0.45 -19.37 -7.72
N GLY A 108 -0.78 -18.60 -8.76
CA GLY A 108 -1.74 -18.98 -9.80
C GLY A 108 -3.21 -18.83 -9.42
N LEU A 109 -3.53 -18.37 -8.21
CA LEU A 109 -4.92 -18.12 -7.81
C LEU A 109 -5.41 -16.75 -8.32
N PRO A 110 -6.68 -16.63 -8.76
CA PRO A 110 -7.17 -15.47 -9.53
C PRO A 110 -7.11 -14.14 -8.77
N LEU A 111 -7.18 -14.18 -7.44
CA LEU A 111 -7.11 -12.99 -6.61
C LEU A 111 -5.71 -12.75 -6.03
N ALA A 112 -4.72 -13.60 -6.26
CA ALA A 112 -3.40 -13.45 -5.64
C ALA A 112 -2.68 -12.17 -6.09
N ASP A 113 -2.74 -11.90 -7.39
CA ASP A 113 -1.97 -10.83 -8.05
C ASP A 113 -2.68 -9.47 -8.04
N LEU A 114 -3.93 -9.44 -7.58
CA LEU A 114 -4.73 -8.23 -7.55
C LEU A 114 -4.34 -7.30 -6.39
N SER A 115 -4.53 -5.99 -6.57
CA SER A 115 -4.36 -5.01 -5.49
C SER A 115 -5.31 -5.31 -4.32
N SER A 116 -4.94 -4.96 -3.08
CA SER A 116 -5.83 -5.17 -1.92
C SER A 116 -7.21 -4.53 -2.09
N ALA A 117 -7.31 -3.36 -2.73
CA ALA A 117 -8.58 -2.72 -3.04
C ALA A 117 -9.40 -3.49 -4.08
N SER A 118 -8.77 -3.96 -5.16
CA SER A 118 -9.43 -4.79 -6.17
C SER A 118 -9.92 -6.11 -5.58
N ARG A 119 -9.09 -6.78 -4.78
CA ARG A 119 -9.46 -8.03 -4.09
C ARG A 119 -10.62 -7.84 -3.13
N PHE A 120 -10.65 -6.71 -2.42
CA PHE A 120 -11.78 -6.37 -1.56
C PHE A 120 -13.05 -6.18 -2.41
N SER A 121 -12.99 -5.35 -3.45
CA SER A 121 -14.15 -5.07 -4.31
C SER A 121 -14.75 -6.32 -4.96
N ILE A 122 -13.91 -7.26 -5.44
CA ILE A 122 -14.41 -8.51 -6.03
C ILE A 122 -15.07 -9.39 -4.97
N ARG A 123 -14.42 -9.55 -3.80
CA ARG A 123 -15.00 -10.32 -2.69
C ARG A 123 -16.31 -9.70 -2.21
N GLU A 124 -16.41 -8.38 -2.17
CA GLU A 124 -17.64 -7.66 -1.83
C GLU A 124 -18.77 -8.00 -2.81
N SER A 125 -18.52 -7.94 -4.11
CA SER A 125 -19.50 -8.32 -5.12
C SER A 125 -19.92 -9.79 -5.01
N LEU A 126 -18.96 -10.71 -4.83
CA LEU A 126 -19.27 -12.14 -4.72
C LEU A 126 -20.06 -12.50 -3.46
N VAL A 127 -19.67 -11.93 -2.32
CA VAL A 127 -20.36 -12.18 -1.05
C VAL A 127 -21.75 -11.58 -1.06
N ARG A 128 -21.94 -10.40 -1.67
CA ARG A 128 -23.29 -9.87 -1.88
C ARG A 128 -24.14 -10.77 -2.78
N GLY A 129 -23.57 -11.30 -3.87
CA GLY A 129 -24.30 -12.26 -4.72
C GLY A 129 -24.66 -13.57 -3.99
N LEU A 130 -23.82 -14.03 -3.05
CA LEU A 130 -24.18 -15.13 -2.15
C LEU A 130 -25.34 -14.73 -1.22
N ASP A 131 -25.27 -13.53 -0.65
CA ASP A 131 -26.29 -13.01 0.26
C ASP A 131 -27.66 -12.87 -0.42
N GLU A 132 -27.68 -12.37 -1.66
CA GLU A 132 -28.88 -12.30 -2.52
C GLU A 132 -29.47 -13.69 -2.80
N LYS A 133 -28.63 -14.73 -2.96
CA LYS A 133 -29.09 -16.11 -3.14
C LYS A 133 -29.67 -16.72 -1.85
N LEU A 134 -29.11 -16.37 -0.69
CA LEU A 134 -29.57 -16.85 0.61
C LEU A 134 -30.88 -16.17 1.06
N HIS A 135 -31.18 -14.99 0.51
CA HIS A 135 -32.35 -14.19 0.85
C HIS A 135 -33.16 -13.85 -0.41
N PRO A 136 -33.78 -14.86 -1.06
CA PRO A 136 -34.56 -14.63 -2.26
C PRO A 136 -35.76 -13.73 -1.96
N GLY A 137 -35.95 -12.68 -2.77
CA GLY A 137 -37.03 -11.71 -2.62
C GLY A 137 -36.69 -10.50 -1.74
N SER A 138 -35.55 -10.52 -1.04
CA SER A 138 -35.08 -9.36 -0.29
C SER A 138 -34.67 -8.19 -1.20
N VAL A 139 -34.84 -6.98 -0.69
CA VAL A 139 -34.41 -5.75 -1.36
C VAL A 139 -33.01 -5.37 -0.88
N PHE A 140 -32.08 -5.28 -1.83
CA PHE A 140 -30.69 -4.90 -1.57
C PHE A 140 -30.41 -3.47 -2.02
N GLN A 141 -29.85 -2.67 -1.11
CA GLN A 141 -29.49 -1.28 -1.36
C GLN A 141 -28.01 -1.06 -1.05
N ASP A 142 -27.33 -0.24 -1.87
CA ASP A 142 -25.96 0.18 -1.58
C ASP A 142 -25.92 1.05 -0.32
N ALA A 143 -24.87 0.92 0.48
CA ALA A 143 -24.69 1.76 1.64
C ALA A 143 -24.62 3.25 1.26
N GLU A 144 -25.40 4.07 1.98
CA GLU A 144 -25.44 5.51 1.76
C GLU A 144 -24.09 6.16 2.07
N ARG A 145 -23.65 7.07 1.20
CA ARG A 145 -22.40 7.79 1.41
C ARG A 145 -22.62 8.96 2.37
N GLY A 146 -22.29 8.74 3.64
CA GLY A 146 -22.24 9.82 4.63
C GLY A 146 -21.21 10.90 4.30
N ARG A 147 -21.30 12.04 4.99
CA ARG A 147 -20.28 13.10 4.95
C ARG A 147 -19.24 12.89 6.06
N CYS A 148 -18.00 13.26 5.80
CA CYS A 148 -16.95 13.44 6.78
C CYS A 148 -17.22 14.72 7.59
N VAL A 149 -16.52 14.89 8.72
CA VAL A 149 -16.60 16.10 9.57
C VAL A 149 -16.20 17.39 8.82
N ASP A 150 -15.44 17.26 7.73
CA ASP A 150 -15.05 18.36 6.84
C ASP A 150 -16.04 18.61 5.68
N GLY A 151 -17.21 17.97 5.71
CA GLY A 151 -18.28 18.10 4.70
C GLY A 151 -18.03 17.30 3.40
N ARG A 152 -16.86 16.68 3.24
CA ARG A 152 -16.55 15.84 2.07
C ARG A 152 -17.34 14.54 2.12
N ILE A 153 -17.71 14.01 0.96
CA ILE A 153 -18.38 12.71 0.87
C ILE A 153 -17.38 11.61 1.26
N ARG A 154 -17.78 10.70 2.15
CA ARG A 154 -16.96 9.55 2.54
C ARG A 154 -16.67 8.67 1.33
N CYS A 155 -15.43 8.20 1.23
CA CYS A 155 -15.10 7.18 0.24
C CYS A 155 -15.77 5.85 0.62
N ARG A 156 -15.97 4.97 -0.36
CA ARG A 156 -16.61 3.65 -0.17
C ARG A 156 -15.96 2.81 0.94
N GLY A 157 -14.64 2.94 1.13
CA GLY A 157 -13.91 2.22 2.18
C GLY A 157 -14.16 2.71 3.61
N ASN A 158 -14.81 3.87 3.76
CA ASN A 158 -15.12 4.50 5.06
C ASN A 158 -16.64 4.51 5.36
N LEU A 159 -17.42 3.70 4.65
CA LEU A 159 -18.84 3.51 4.94
C LEU A 159 -19.01 2.68 6.22
N GLN A 160 -20.13 2.90 6.91
CA GLN A 160 -20.44 2.19 8.17
C GLN A 160 -20.77 0.71 7.92
N TYR A 161 -21.40 0.43 6.78
CA TYR A 161 -21.74 -0.90 6.28
C TYR A 161 -21.53 -0.94 4.76
N ASN A 162 -21.66 -2.11 4.13
CA ASN A 162 -21.41 -2.29 2.71
C ASN A 162 -22.70 -2.26 1.88
N TRP A 163 -23.76 -2.90 2.36
CA TRP A 163 -25.11 -2.87 1.78
C TRP A 163 -26.19 -3.04 2.85
N GLN A 164 -27.43 -2.75 2.50
CA GLN A 164 -28.61 -2.97 3.34
C GLN A 164 -29.52 -4.00 2.67
N ARG A 165 -30.04 -4.96 3.46
CA ARG A 165 -30.94 -6.04 3.03
C ARG A 165 -32.20 -5.98 3.90
N ASP A 166 -33.34 -5.59 3.33
CA ASP A 166 -34.63 -5.44 4.04
C ASP A 166 -34.55 -4.63 5.35
N GLY A 167 -33.78 -3.55 5.35
CA GLY A 167 -33.56 -2.74 6.56
C GLY A 167 -32.31 -3.14 7.35
N THR A 168 -31.84 -4.39 7.25
CA THR A 168 -30.64 -4.89 7.94
C THR A 168 -29.36 -4.37 7.28
N ARG A 169 -28.53 -3.66 8.03
CA ARG A 169 -27.25 -3.11 7.55
C ARG A 169 -26.15 -4.16 7.68
N VAL A 170 -25.58 -4.56 6.56
CA VAL A 170 -24.58 -5.63 6.48
C VAL A 170 -23.19 -5.03 6.28
N GLN A 171 -22.29 -5.24 7.25
CA GLN A 171 -20.88 -4.92 7.10
C GLN A 171 -20.11 -6.16 6.64
N LEU A 172 -19.29 -6.00 5.60
CA LEU A 172 -18.38 -7.03 5.13
C LEU A 172 -16.94 -6.70 5.52
N LYS A 173 -16.27 -7.65 6.15
CA LYS A 173 -14.82 -7.65 6.30
C LYS A 173 -14.24 -8.82 5.55
N SER A 174 -13.08 -8.60 4.93
CA SER A 174 -12.38 -9.66 4.22
C SER A 174 -10.93 -9.71 4.64
N ALA A 175 -10.39 -10.93 4.68
CA ALA A 175 -9.01 -11.17 5.03
C ALA A 175 -8.47 -12.32 4.16
N GLN A 176 -7.18 -12.29 3.88
CA GLN A 176 -6.48 -13.40 3.24
C GLN A 176 -5.73 -14.17 4.32
N MET A 177 -5.85 -15.50 4.31
CA MET A 177 -5.05 -16.33 5.20
C MET A 177 -3.56 -16.15 4.86
N LYS A 178 -2.74 -15.80 5.86
CA LYS A 178 -1.32 -15.47 5.69
C LYS A 178 -0.45 -16.21 6.69
N TRP A 179 0.76 -16.58 6.26
CA TRP A 179 1.79 -17.09 7.14
C TRP A 179 2.42 -15.95 7.94
N ASN A 180 2.38 -16.06 9.26
CA ASN A 180 3.07 -15.16 10.19
C ASN A 180 4.44 -15.75 10.51
N LYS A 181 5.51 -15.16 9.96
CA LYS A 181 6.89 -15.64 10.14
C LYS A 181 7.33 -15.58 11.61
N THR A 182 6.94 -14.53 12.35
CA THR A 182 7.34 -14.30 13.74
C THR A 182 6.76 -15.36 14.67
N HIS A 183 5.46 -15.65 14.54
CA HIS A 183 4.79 -16.65 15.37
C HIS A 183 4.76 -18.05 14.75
N ARG A 184 5.34 -18.20 13.55
CA ARG A 184 5.38 -19.45 12.78
C ARG A 184 4.00 -20.14 12.69
N LEU A 185 2.97 -19.39 12.33
CA LEU A 185 1.60 -19.92 12.22
C LEU A 185 0.84 -19.27 11.06
N TRP A 186 -0.19 -19.94 10.56
CA TRP A 186 -1.16 -19.34 9.64
C TRP A 186 -2.22 -18.58 10.44
N LEU A 187 -2.63 -17.41 9.95
CA LEU A 187 -3.72 -16.65 10.55
C LEU A 187 -4.55 -15.92 9.52
N VAL A 188 -5.79 -15.62 9.92
CA VAL A 188 -6.70 -14.70 9.25
C VAL A 188 -6.94 -13.53 10.20
N GLN A 189 -6.77 -12.31 9.71
CA GLN A 189 -6.91 -11.09 10.49
C GLN A 189 -7.84 -10.11 9.79
N PHE A 190 -8.96 -9.80 10.42
CA PHE A 190 -9.87 -8.76 10.00
C PHE A 190 -9.62 -7.51 10.83
N GLN A 191 -9.45 -6.37 10.17
CA GLN A 191 -9.11 -5.10 10.81
C GLN A 191 -10.25 -4.09 10.68
N ASN A 192 -10.22 -3.10 11.56
CA ASN A 192 -11.12 -1.95 11.57
C ASN A 192 -12.60 -2.35 11.67
N VAL A 193 -12.90 -3.35 12.51
CA VAL A 193 -14.26 -3.79 12.84
C VAL A 193 -14.82 -2.81 13.86
N LYS A 194 -15.71 -1.92 13.42
CA LYS A 194 -16.27 -0.88 14.29
C LYS A 194 -17.51 -1.39 15.00
N LEU A 195 -17.28 -2.19 16.04
CA LEU A 195 -18.32 -2.62 16.95
C LEU A 195 -18.91 -1.42 17.69
N GLN A 196 -20.17 -1.55 18.09
CA GLN A 196 -20.84 -0.57 18.93
C GLN A 196 -20.18 -0.56 20.32
N GLU A 197 -19.91 0.63 20.86
CA GLU A 197 -19.65 0.80 22.29
C GLU A 197 -21.00 0.88 23.02
N ASP A 198 -21.08 0.32 24.23
CA ASP A 198 -22.34 0.09 24.97
C ASP A 198 -23.21 1.35 25.15
N ASP A 199 -22.65 2.56 25.00
CA ASP A 199 -23.34 3.85 25.21
C ASP A 199 -23.82 4.54 23.91
N ALA A 200 -23.46 4.05 22.72
CA ALA A 200 -23.85 4.70 21.47
C ALA A 200 -25.22 4.20 20.98
N ALA A 201 -26.22 5.08 20.87
CA ALA A 201 -27.60 4.74 20.49
C ALA A 201 -27.78 4.09 19.09
N THR A 202 -26.74 4.00 18.26
CA THR A 202 -26.82 3.38 16.94
C THR A 202 -25.55 2.58 16.60
N SER A 203 -25.68 1.25 16.45
CA SER A 203 -24.63 0.43 15.83
C SER A 203 -24.35 0.92 14.41
N ASN A 204 -23.12 0.73 13.91
CA ASN A 204 -22.79 1.02 12.51
C ASN A 204 -23.37 -0.01 11.53
N PHE A 205 -23.69 -1.20 12.01
CA PHE A 205 -24.25 -2.31 11.23
C PHE A 205 -24.98 -3.30 12.15
N ASP A 206 -25.86 -4.10 11.56
CA ASP A 206 -26.67 -5.08 12.28
C ASP A 206 -26.09 -6.50 12.11
N GLU A 207 -25.44 -6.75 10.97
CA GLU A 207 -24.75 -8.01 10.67
C GLU A 207 -23.28 -7.78 10.25
N LEU A 208 -22.39 -8.67 10.68
CA LEU A 208 -21.00 -8.70 10.23
C LEU A 208 -20.73 -10.00 9.47
N LEU A 209 -20.42 -9.86 8.19
CA LEU A 209 -19.94 -10.97 7.36
C LEU A 209 -18.42 -10.95 7.27
N LEU A 210 -17.82 -12.13 7.39
CA LEU A 210 -16.39 -12.37 7.27
C LEU A 210 -16.11 -13.21 6.02
N ALA A 211 -15.39 -12.63 5.07
CA ALA A 211 -14.92 -13.31 3.87
C ALA A 211 -13.45 -13.72 4.00
N LEU A 212 -13.21 -15.01 4.21
CA LEU A 212 -11.89 -15.62 4.32
C LEU A 212 -11.42 -16.06 2.93
N TYR A 213 -10.48 -15.33 2.35
CA TYR A 213 -9.80 -15.79 1.14
C TYR A 213 -8.72 -16.80 1.53
N THR A 214 -8.83 -18.02 0.98
CA THR A 214 -7.96 -19.17 1.23
C THR A 214 -7.61 -19.86 -0.10
N PRO A 215 -6.65 -20.79 -0.12
CA PRO A 215 -6.39 -21.59 -1.32
C PRO A 215 -7.56 -22.50 -1.74
N ARG A 216 -8.50 -22.80 -0.83
CA ARG A 216 -9.71 -23.60 -1.13
C ARG A 216 -10.85 -22.79 -1.76
N GLY A 217 -10.88 -21.47 -1.58
CA GLY A 217 -12.07 -20.67 -1.86
C GLY A 217 -12.15 -19.39 -1.06
N ILE A 218 -13.25 -18.66 -1.25
CA ILE A 218 -13.69 -17.60 -0.35
C ILE A 218 -14.78 -18.19 0.56
N LEU A 219 -14.42 -18.45 1.81
CA LEU A 219 -15.34 -18.96 2.82
C LEU A 219 -16.04 -17.77 3.49
N VAL A 220 -17.36 -17.82 3.59
CA VAL A 220 -18.19 -16.73 4.13
C VAL A 220 -18.83 -17.18 5.42
N TYR A 221 -18.61 -16.41 6.48
CA TYR A 221 -19.20 -16.61 7.80
C TYR A 221 -19.97 -15.37 8.24
N GLN A 222 -21.12 -15.54 8.89
CA GLN A 222 -21.74 -14.53 9.73
C GLN A 222 -21.12 -14.59 11.12
N HIS A 223 -20.55 -13.49 11.58
CA HIS A 223 -19.88 -13.40 12.87
C HIS A 223 -20.84 -13.05 13.99
N ASP A 224 -20.64 -13.63 15.17
CA ASP A 224 -21.50 -13.44 16.36
C ASP A 224 -21.21 -12.19 17.19
N LEU A 225 -20.29 -11.35 16.70
CA LEU A 225 -19.83 -10.10 17.31
C LEU A 225 -19.18 -10.26 18.71
N LYS A 226 -18.82 -11.48 19.12
CA LYS A 226 -18.25 -11.75 20.45
C LYS A 226 -16.93 -12.49 20.38
N HIS A 227 -16.85 -13.53 19.56
CA HIS A 227 -15.67 -14.40 19.54
C HIS A 227 -14.49 -13.79 18.79
N CYS A 228 -13.27 -14.23 19.13
CA CYS A 228 -12.02 -13.88 18.45
C CYS A 228 -11.70 -12.37 18.33
N LEU A 229 -12.38 -11.51 19.09
CA LEU A 229 -12.08 -10.10 19.17
C LEU A 229 -10.81 -9.86 19.98
N SER A 230 -9.91 -9.04 19.46
CA SER A 230 -8.72 -8.62 20.21
C SER A 230 -9.11 -7.68 21.34
N ALA A 231 -8.76 -8.02 22.57
CA ALA A 231 -8.92 -7.13 23.73
C ALA A 231 -8.15 -5.80 23.57
N GLU A 232 -7.06 -5.80 22.80
CA GLU A 232 -6.23 -4.61 22.52
C GLU A 232 -6.91 -3.59 21.57
N GLY A 233 -7.96 -4.01 20.87
CA GLY A 233 -8.67 -3.21 19.85
C GLY A 233 -9.71 -2.22 20.40
N LEU A 234 -9.99 -2.24 21.71
CA LEU A 234 -10.88 -1.28 22.39
C LEU A 234 -10.34 0.16 22.43
N LYS A 235 -9.15 0.43 21.88
CA LYS A 235 -8.40 1.63 22.24
C LYS A 235 -8.72 2.92 21.49
N THR A 236 -9.51 2.93 20.41
CA THR A 236 -10.02 4.19 19.82
C THR A 236 -11.19 3.95 18.86
N ASP A 237 -12.22 4.81 18.91
CA ASP A 237 -13.30 4.97 17.90
C ASP A 237 -12.79 4.98 16.44
N VAL A 238 -11.56 5.46 16.27
CA VAL A 238 -10.93 5.66 14.97
C VAL A 238 -10.45 4.35 14.36
N SER A 239 -9.82 3.49 15.17
CA SER A 239 -9.14 2.28 14.69
C SER A 239 -10.07 1.06 14.63
N GLY A 240 -11.05 0.98 15.53
CA GLY A 240 -11.95 -0.17 15.66
C GLY A 240 -11.24 -1.44 16.18
N SER A 241 -12.04 -2.49 16.37
CA SER A 241 -11.58 -3.81 16.81
C SER A 241 -10.93 -4.60 15.67
N SER A 242 -10.18 -5.64 16.04
CA SER A 242 -9.65 -6.63 15.09
C SER A 242 -10.09 -8.03 15.50
N ILE A 243 -10.40 -8.86 14.51
CA ILE A 243 -10.74 -10.28 14.71
C ILE A 243 -9.56 -11.11 14.21
N TYR A 244 -9.06 -12.02 15.03
CA TYR A 244 -7.95 -12.91 14.68
C TYR A 244 -8.32 -14.36 14.91
N VAL A 245 -8.12 -15.19 13.89
CA VAL A 245 -8.23 -16.63 14.01
C VAL A 245 -6.93 -17.25 13.49
N CYS A 246 -6.28 -18.05 14.34
CA CYS A 246 -4.96 -18.61 14.08
C CYS A 246 -5.04 -20.13 14.00
N GLY A 247 -4.27 -20.73 13.08
CA GLY A 247 -3.97 -22.16 13.11
C GLY A 247 -2.95 -22.51 14.20
N PRO A 248 -2.55 -23.78 14.30
CA PRO A 248 -1.55 -24.23 15.27
C PRO A 248 -0.16 -23.63 14.99
N THR A 249 0.60 -23.36 16.04
CA THR A 249 2.00 -22.90 15.95
C THR A 249 2.88 -24.00 15.37
N GLY A 250 3.77 -23.64 14.45
CA GLY A 250 4.67 -24.57 13.76
C GLY A 250 4.05 -25.28 12.56
N GLN A 251 2.72 -25.21 12.39
CA GLN A 251 2.01 -25.89 11.29
C GLN A 251 2.25 -25.19 9.96
N THR A 252 3.20 -25.67 9.16
CA THR A 252 3.53 -25.06 7.86
C THR A 252 2.53 -25.41 6.75
N ASP A 253 1.87 -26.56 6.83
CA ASP A 253 0.80 -26.94 5.89
C ASP A 253 -0.44 -26.06 6.12
N TRP A 254 -0.73 -25.26 5.09
CA TRP A 254 -1.83 -24.32 5.10
C TRP A 254 -3.20 -25.01 5.20
N SER A 255 -3.34 -26.25 4.71
CA SER A 255 -4.61 -26.97 4.68
C SER A 255 -5.02 -27.38 6.10
N GLN A 256 -4.13 -28.04 6.82
CA GLN A 256 -4.34 -28.41 8.22
C GLN A 256 -4.55 -27.18 9.11
N ALA A 257 -3.81 -26.10 8.86
CA ALA A 257 -3.97 -24.86 9.60
C ALA A 257 -5.32 -24.18 9.31
N LEU A 258 -5.82 -24.28 8.06
CA LEU A 258 -7.15 -23.81 7.69
C LEU A 258 -8.24 -24.63 8.40
N ASP A 259 -8.15 -25.96 8.41
CA ASP A 259 -9.13 -26.82 9.10
C ASP A 259 -9.24 -26.46 10.59
N ALA A 260 -8.11 -26.21 11.25
CA ALA A 260 -8.09 -25.73 12.63
C ALA A 260 -8.67 -24.31 12.82
N ILE A 261 -8.52 -23.42 11.82
CA ILE A 261 -9.15 -22.09 11.82
C ILE A 261 -10.67 -22.23 11.69
N LEU A 262 -11.15 -23.09 10.79
CA LEU A 262 -12.58 -23.32 10.57
C LEU A 262 -13.22 -23.97 11.79
N GLN A 263 -12.59 -24.99 12.36
CA GLN A 263 -13.06 -25.60 13.61
C GLN A 263 -13.25 -24.58 14.74
N LYS A 264 -12.38 -23.56 14.83
CA LYS A 264 -12.52 -22.48 15.83
C LYS A 264 -13.69 -21.56 15.54
N LEU A 265 -13.98 -21.29 14.27
CA LEU A 265 -15.15 -20.52 13.88
C LEU A 265 -16.44 -21.32 14.10
N ASP A 266 -16.46 -22.60 13.73
CA ASP A 266 -17.61 -23.48 13.87
C ASP A 266 -17.91 -23.82 15.35
N ALA A 267 -16.89 -23.85 16.21
CA ALA A 267 -17.06 -24.02 17.66
C ALA A 267 -17.54 -22.74 18.37
N SER A 268 -17.58 -21.60 17.67
CA SER A 268 -18.18 -20.36 18.16
C SER A 268 -19.65 -20.25 17.71
N ALA A 269 -20.33 -19.13 17.99
CA ALA A 269 -21.67 -18.89 17.47
C ALA A 269 -21.65 -18.28 16.04
N CYS A 270 -20.50 -18.31 15.36
CA CYS A 270 -20.41 -17.90 13.96
C CYS A 270 -21.12 -18.92 13.05
N GLN A 271 -21.89 -18.44 12.08
CA GLN A 271 -22.61 -19.28 11.13
C GLN A 271 -21.89 -19.32 9.79
N PHE A 272 -21.57 -20.52 9.29
CA PHE A 272 -21.07 -20.69 7.93
C PHE A 272 -22.19 -20.46 6.91
N LEU A 273 -21.99 -19.53 5.98
CA LEU A 273 -22.98 -19.17 4.96
C LEU A 273 -22.70 -19.82 3.61
N GLY A 274 -21.44 -20.09 3.28
CA GLY A 274 -21.09 -20.75 2.02
C GLY A 274 -19.61 -20.65 1.63
N ASN A 275 -19.25 -21.44 0.62
CA ASN A 275 -17.93 -21.45 0.00
C ASN A 275 -18.05 -21.04 -1.47
N LEU A 276 -17.40 -19.94 -1.83
CA LEU A 276 -17.30 -19.49 -3.22
C LEU A 276 -16.01 -20.08 -3.83
N SER A 277 -16.19 -20.98 -4.80
CA SER A 277 -15.09 -21.66 -5.48
C SER A 277 -14.19 -20.68 -6.23
N LEU A 278 -12.88 -20.89 -6.20
CA LEU A 278 -11.95 -20.10 -7.02
C LEU A 278 -12.05 -20.41 -8.52
N LYS A 279 -12.78 -21.48 -8.88
CA LYS A 279 -13.05 -21.88 -10.26
C LYS A 279 -14.38 -21.33 -10.78
N ASP A 280 -15.10 -20.54 -9.98
CA ASP A 280 -16.36 -19.92 -10.39
C ASP A 280 -16.11 -19.00 -11.61
N GLU A 281 -16.90 -19.18 -12.66
CA GLU A 281 -16.81 -18.38 -13.89
C GLU A 281 -17.05 -16.89 -13.58
N LEU A 282 -17.98 -16.58 -12.68
CA LEU A 282 -18.25 -15.21 -12.25
C LEU A 282 -17.03 -14.58 -11.57
N LEU A 283 -16.31 -15.35 -10.75
CA LEU A 283 -15.06 -14.86 -10.15
C LEU A 283 -14.02 -14.56 -11.23
N SER A 284 -13.91 -15.42 -12.24
CA SER A 284 -12.98 -15.26 -13.35
C SER A 284 -13.32 -14.04 -14.20
N GLU A 285 -14.61 -13.81 -14.50
CA GLU A 285 -15.11 -12.63 -15.21
C GLU A 285 -14.88 -11.34 -14.42
N LEU A 286 -15.24 -11.32 -13.13
CA LEU A 286 -15.02 -10.16 -12.26
C LEU A 286 -13.52 -9.87 -12.09
N ALA A 287 -12.69 -10.92 -11.97
CA ALA A 287 -11.25 -10.78 -11.93
C ALA A 287 -10.70 -10.28 -13.27
N ALA A 288 -11.23 -10.74 -14.42
CA ALA A 288 -10.82 -10.30 -15.75
C ALA A 288 -11.17 -8.83 -16.03
N ASP A 289 -12.39 -8.37 -15.69
CA ASP A 289 -12.79 -6.96 -15.80
C ASP A 289 -11.93 -6.05 -14.91
N ARG A 290 -11.52 -6.57 -13.73
CA ARG A 290 -10.77 -5.83 -12.71
C ARG A 290 -9.26 -6.03 -12.77
N LEU A 291 -8.78 -6.96 -13.59
CA LEU A 291 -7.38 -7.11 -13.96
C LEU A 291 -7.02 -5.86 -14.73
N GLN A 292 -6.61 -4.84 -13.98
CA GLN A 292 -6.19 -3.56 -14.52
C GLN A 292 -5.22 -3.82 -15.66
N THR A 293 -5.29 -3.00 -16.71
CA THR A 293 -4.30 -2.95 -17.81
C THR A 293 -2.86 -3.07 -17.26
N SER A 294 -2.61 -2.54 -16.07
CA SER A 294 -1.37 -2.73 -15.32
C SER A 294 -1.02 -4.18 -15.01
N LEU A 295 -1.89 -4.97 -14.39
CA LEU A 295 -1.53 -6.33 -13.98
C LEU A 295 -1.16 -7.21 -15.17
N GLN A 296 -1.84 -7.05 -16.31
CA GLN A 296 -1.52 -7.77 -17.52
C GLN A 296 -0.10 -7.45 -18.04
N VAL A 297 0.36 -6.20 -17.96
CA VAL A 297 1.71 -5.85 -18.44
C VAL A 297 2.82 -6.35 -17.50
N PHE A 298 2.49 -6.71 -16.25
CA PHE A 298 3.42 -7.29 -15.29
C PHE A 298 3.32 -8.81 -15.16
N LYS A 299 2.48 -9.47 -15.95
CA LYS A 299 2.35 -10.92 -15.95
C LYS A 299 3.72 -11.56 -16.18
N ASP A 300 4.05 -12.58 -15.38
CA ASP A 300 5.30 -13.34 -15.41
C ASP A 300 6.57 -12.53 -15.08
N LEU A 301 6.45 -11.31 -14.54
CA LEU A 301 7.61 -10.51 -14.11
C LEU A 301 7.99 -10.77 -12.65
N PRO A 302 9.28 -10.60 -12.29
CA PRO A 302 9.72 -10.71 -10.90
C PRO A 302 8.94 -9.76 -9.99
N LEU A 303 8.51 -10.25 -8.82
CA LEU A 303 7.79 -9.46 -7.80
C LEU A 303 6.34 -9.04 -8.17
N ALA A 304 5.83 -9.40 -9.35
CA ALA A 304 4.47 -9.06 -9.77
C ALA A 304 3.40 -9.66 -8.84
N ASP A 305 3.60 -10.91 -8.43
CA ASP A 305 2.75 -11.72 -7.55
C ASP A 305 2.89 -11.38 -6.06
N LEU A 306 3.84 -10.50 -5.71
CA LEU A 306 3.97 -10.02 -4.35
C LEU A 306 2.92 -8.96 -4.03
N SER A 307 2.40 -9.01 -2.80
CA SER A 307 1.60 -7.90 -2.24
C SER A 307 2.38 -6.58 -2.31
N SER A 308 1.67 -5.45 -2.37
CA SER A 308 2.30 -4.11 -2.42
C SER A 308 3.37 -3.90 -1.34
N LYS A 309 3.13 -4.33 -0.10
CA LYS A 309 4.12 -4.26 0.99
C LYS A 309 5.33 -5.15 0.72
N ALA A 310 5.10 -6.45 0.48
CA ALA A 310 6.21 -7.39 0.24
C ALA A 310 7.05 -7.00 -0.98
N ARG A 311 6.42 -6.44 -2.01
CA ARG A 311 7.09 -5.88 -3.17
C ARG A 311 7.93 -4.66 -2.80
N GLY A 312 7.37 -3.72 -2.04
CA GLY A 312 8.12 -2.57 -1.52
C GLY A 312 9.37 -2.98 -0.75
N ASP A 313 9.22 -3.93 0.19
CA ASP A 313 10.34 -4.46 0.98
C ASP A 313 11.42 -5.10 0.07
N ARG A 314 11.04 -5.75 -1.03
CA ARG A 314 11.99 -6.34 -2.00
C ARG A 314 12.66 -5.31 -2.91
N LEU A 315 11.92 -4.32 -3.36
CA LEU A 315 12.47 -3.21 -4.14
C LEU A 315 13.49 -2.44 -3.31
N GLU A 316 13.23 -2.22 -2.02
CA GLU A 316 14.16 -1.61 -1.08
C GLU A 316 15.45 -2.43 -0.93
N ALA A 317 15.34 -3.74 -0.70
CA ALA A 317 16.50 -4.63 -0.63
C ALA A 317 17.33 -4.62 -1.93
N LEU A 318 16.67 -4.59 -3.10
CA LEU A 318 17.34 -4.52 -4.39
C LEU A 318 18.07 -3.19 -4.58
N VAL A 319 17.43 -2.07 -4.23
CA VAL A 319 18.05 -0.74 -4.30
C VAL A 319 19.25 -0.66 -3.37
N CYS A 320 19.15 -1.16 -2.13
CA CYS A 320 20.27 -1.21 -1.19
C CYS A 320 21.45 -2.03 -1.75
N ALA A 321 21.18 -3.17 -2.39
CA ALA A 321 22.22 -3.97 -3.05
C ALA A 321 22.89 -3.24 -4.23
N VAL A 322 22.10 -2.55 -5.07
CA VAL A 322 22.65 -1.69 -6.14
C VAL A 322 23.47 -0.56 -5.56
N ASP A 323 23.00 0.06 -4.49
CA ASP A 323 23.64 1.17 -3.81
C ASP A 323 25.02 0.78 -3.25
N SER A 324 25.14 -0.42 -2.64
CA SER A 324 26.43 -0.96 -2.21
C SER A 324 27.41 -1.17 -3.38
N LEU A 325 26.91 -1.54 -4.57
CA LEU A 325 27.75 -1.69 -5.76
C LEU A 325 28.17 -0.34 -6.37
N LEU A 326 27.37 0.70 -6.17
CA LEU A 326 27.70 2.06 -6.60
C LEU A 326 28.67 2.75 -5.63
N HIS A 327 28.67 2.35 -4.36
CA HIS A 327 29.44 2.97 -3.28
C HIS A 327 30.19 1.91 -2.45
N PRO A 328 31.18 1.20 -3.04
CA PRO A 328 31.84 0.07 -2.39
C PRO A 328 32.59 0.46 -1.09
N ASP A 329 33.02 1.72 -0.98
CA ASP A 329 33.73 2.22 0.21
C ASP A 329 32.79 2.64 1.35
N CYS A 330 31.47 2.61 1.12
CA CYS A 330 30.47 2.95 2.11
C CYS A 330 29.87 1.68 2.73
N MET A 331 30.11 1.47 4.02
CA MET A 331 29.42 0.43 4.78
C MET A 331 27.95 0.81 4.99
N ASN A 332 27.04 0.00 4.45
CA ASN A 332 25.61 0.14 4.72
C ASN A 332 25.29 -0.41 6.12
N LYS A 333 24.76 0.44 6.99
CA LYS A 333 24.31 0.05 8.34
C LYS A 333 22.79 0.06 8.44
N ASP A 334 22.27 -0.87 9.24
CA ASP A 334 20.85 -1.00 9.52
C ASP A 334 20.26 0.32 10.06
N ALA A 335 19.01 0.57 9.66
CA ALA A 335 18.31 1.82 9.87
C ALA A 335 17.68 2.02 11.24
N ALA A 336 17.34 3.28 11.50
CA ALA A 336 16.32 3.69 12.47
C ALA A 336 14.98 3.96 11.76
N ASP A 337 13.87 4.10 12.49
CA ASP A 337 12.51 4.27 11.96
C ASP A 337 12.31 5.37 10.88
N ALA A 338 13.23 6.35 10.80
CA ALA A 338 13.11 7.51 9.91
C ALA A 338 13.68 7.31 8.50
N PHE A 339 14.66 6.43 8.31
CA PHE A 339 15.35 6.17 7.05
C PHE A 339 15.51 4.64 6.85
N ASP A 340 16.03 4.18 5.72
CA ASP A 340 16.10 2.74 5.39
C ASP A 340 17.52 2.18 5.53
N TRP A 341 18.57 2.98 5.31
CA TRP A 341 19.96 2.65 5.71
C TRP A 341 20.85 3.90 5.81
N LEU A 342 22.05 3.75 6.38
CA LEU A 342 23.11 4.77 6.33
C LEU A 342 24.14 4.43 5.24
N ARG A 343 24.51 5.41 4.41
CA ARG A 343 25.59 5.30 3.41
C ARG A 343 26.63 6.39 3.63
N GLY A 344 27.82 6.04 4.11
CA GLY A 344 28.89 7.02 4.34
C GLY A 344 28.49 8.15 5.32
N GLY A 345 27.57 7.87 6.25
CA GLY A 345 27.00 8.86 7.17
C GLY A 345 25.71 9.54 6.68
N ALA A 346 25.38 9.47 5.39
CA ALA A 346 24.12 9.98 4.85
C ALA A 346 22.95 9.04 5.18
N ARG A 347 21.83 9.60 5.63
CA ARG A 347 20.58 8.87 5.88
C ARG A 347 19.83 8.69 4.57
N ILE A 348 19.71 7.45 4.10
CA ILE A 348 19.09 7.13 2.82
C ILE A 348 17.65 6.67 3.05
N LYS A 349 16.70 7.29 2.36
CA LYS A 349 15.32 6.80 2.25
C LYS A 349 15.08 6.23 0.86
N CYS A 350 14.52 5.04 0.79
CA CYS A 350 14.09 4.41 -0.44
C CYS A 350 12.55 4.37 -0.52
N LYS A 351 12.01 4.58 -1.71
CA LYS A 351 10.61 4.33 -2.02
C LYS A 351 10.47 3.59 -3.33
N GLY A 352 9.77 2.45 -3.29
CA GLY A 352 9.35 1.75 -4.49
C GLY A 352 7.97 2.17 -4.97
N ALA A 353 7.79 2.24 -6.29
CA ALA A 353 6.48 2.38 -6.93
C ALA A 353 6.39 1.52 -8.18
N GLN A 354 5.23 0.92 -8.42
CA GLN A 354 4.92 0.22 -9.66
C GLN A 354 4.25 1.19 -10.64
N LEU A 355 4.63 1.09 -11.93
CA LEU A 355 3.88 1.73 -13.02
C LEU A 355 2.44 1.22 -13.06
N CYS A 356 1.45 2.11 -12.94
CA CYS A 356 0.05 1.72 -12.91
C CYS A 356 -0.85 2.61 -13.79
N TRP A 357 -1.91 2.02 -14.32
CA TRP A 357 -2.92 2.65 -15.14
C TRP A 357 -4.02 3.20 -14.24
N SER A 358 -4.22 4.51 -14.32
CA SER A 358 -5.27 5.21 -13.60
C SER A 358 -6.51 5.31 -14.49
N ARG A 359 -7.51 4.44 -14.30
CA ARG A 359 -8.77 4.47 -15.07
C ARG A 359 -9.53 5.80 -14.94
N SER A 360 -9.47 6.45 -13.77
CA SER A 360 -10.16 7.74 -13.56
C SER A 360 -9.47 8.91 -14.26
N LYS A 361 -8.16 8.81 -14.51
CA LYS A 361 -7.38 9.84 -15.20
C LYS A 361 -7.02 9.46 -16.63
N GLN A 362 -7.31 8.22 -17.02
CA GLN A 362 -6.97 7.62 -18.30
C GLN A 362 -5.48 7.84 -18.62
N ASN A 363 -4.58 7.50 -17.69
CA ASN A 363 -3.14 7.60 -17.92
C ASN A 363 -2.35 6.59 -17.11
N TRP A 364 -1.14 6.25 -17.58
CA TRP A 364 -0.16 5.58 -16.75
C TRP A 364 0.48 6.57 -15.78
N GLN A 365 0.83 6.10 -14.59
CA GLN A 365 1.48 6.92 -13.57
C GLN A 365 2.33 6.07 -12.63
N VAL A 366 3.23 6.75 -11.93
CA VAL A 366 4.01 6.21 -10.82
C VAL A 366 3.73 7.10 -9.61
N GLY A 367 3.60 6.50 -8.43
CA GLY A 367 3.30 7.25 -7.21
C GLY A 367 4.06 6.70 -6.02
N PHE A 368 4.87 7.55 -5.41
CA PHE A 368 5.61 7.26 -4.19
C PHE A 368 4.93 7.98 -3.04
N TYR A 369 4.63 7.25 -1.96
CA TYR A 369 3.79 7.75 -0.89
C TYR A 369 4.52 7.77 0.45
N ASN A 370 4.01 8.59 1.37
CA ASN A 370 4.49 8.70 2.73
C ASN A 370 5.98 9.05 2.79
N ILE A 371 6.37 10.06 2.02
CA ILE A 371 7.73 10.62 2.00
C ILE A 371 7.80 11.72 3.05
N LYS A 372 8.71 11.60 4.01
CA LYS A 372 8.79 12.53 5.15
C LYS A 372 9.81 13.64 4.90
N LEU A 373 9.48 14.53 3.97
CA LEU A 373 10.27 15.73 3.67
C LEU A 373 10.22 16.74 4.83
N GLN A 374 11.20 17.64 4.87
CA GLN A 374 11.18 18.79 5.76
C GLN A 374 10.02 19.71 5.35
N ALA A 375 9.25 20.18 6.32
CA ALA A 375 8.11 21.05 6.06
C ALA A 375 7.97 22.06 7.21
N PHE A 376 8.03 23.35 6.90
CA PHE A 376 7.99 24.41 7.89
C PHE A 376 6.74 24.31 8.77
N GLY A 377 6.93 24.37 10.10
CA GLY A 377 5.86 24.26 11.09
C GLY A 377 5.31 22.85 11.33
N ILE A 378 5.81 21.83 10.63
CA ILE A 378 5.43 20.42 10.81
C ILE A 378 6.62 19.58 11.21
N ARG A 379 7.76 19.79 10.56
CA ARG A 379 8.99 19.03 10.77
C ARG A 379 10.21 19.91 10.52
N GLU A 380 10.93 20.22 11.59
CA GLU A 380 12.11 21.10 11.54
C GLU A 380 13.30 20.47 10.81
N MET A 381 13.44 19.13 10.86
CA MET A 381 14.54 18.41 10.18
C MET A 381 14.02 17.32 9.26
N ALA A 382 14.60 17.18 8.06
CA ALA A 382 14.32 16.06 7.18
C ALA A 382 14.62 14.72 7.88
N ALA A 383 13.77 13.71 7.65
CA ALA A 383 13.99 12.36 8.20
C ALA A 383 15.19 11.63 7.58
N PHE A 384 15.65 12.11 6.44
CA PHE A 384 16.70 11.54 5.62
C PHE A 384 17.42 12.66 4.87
N ASP A 385 18.62 12.37 4.37
CA ASP A 385 19.45 13.30 3.60
C ASP A 385 19.28 13.05 2.10
N GLU A 386 19.00 11.81 1.71
CA GLU A 386 18.76 11.44 0.31
C GLU A 386 17.50 10.59 0.13
N LEU A 387 16.82 10.79 -0.99
CA LEU A 387 15.68 9.98 -1.42
C LEU A 387 16.01 9.23 -2.70
N LEU A 388 16.01 7.90 -2.61
CA LEU A 388 16.08 7.00 -3.75
C LEU A 388 14.69 6.51 -4.14
N LEU A 389 14.40 6.56 -5.43
CA LEU A 389 13.13 6.14 -6.01
C LEU A 389 13.34 4.92 -6.91
N ALA A 390 12.62 3.85 -6.62
CA ALA A 390 12.67 2.59 -7.36
C ALA A 390 11.41 2.45 -8.23
N LEU A 391 11.56 2.64 -9.54
CA LEU A 391 10.48 2.59 -10.53
C LEU A 391 10.36 1.18 -11.09
N TYR A 392 9.43 0.39 -10.55
CA TYR A 392 9.16 -0.98 -11.01
C TYR A 392 8.26 -0.95 -12.25
N THR A 393 8.81 -1.34 -13.40
CA THR A 393 8.17 -1.27 -14.72
C THR A 393 8.24 -2.62 -15.44
N PRO A 394 7.48 -2.81 -16.53
CA PRO A 394 7.62 -4.03 -17.31
C PRO A 394 8.99 -4.23 -17.99
N ARG A 395 9.77 -3.15 -18.18
CA ARG A 395 11.14 -3.22 -18.72
C ARG A 395 12.17 -3.65 -17.67
N GLY A 396 11.92 -3.38 -16.40
CA GLY A 396 12.96 -3.43 -15.38
C GLY A 396 12.69 -2.50 -14.20
N LEU A 397 13.71 -2.38 -13.36
CA LEU A 397 13.74 -1.43 -12.25
C LEU A 397 14.67 -0.25 -12.60
N PHE A 398 14.11 0.96 -12.64
CA PHE A 398 14.89 2.18 -12.72
C PHE A 398 15.12 2.74 -11.32
N ILE A 399 16.34 3.18 -11.02
CA ILE A 399 16.70 3.74 -9.71
C ILE A 399 17.15 5.18 -9.91
N TYR A 400 16.48 6.09 -9.21
CA TYR A 400 16.72 7.53 -9.28
C TYR A 400 17.10 8.09 -7.91
N LYS A 401 18.06 9.01 -7.88
CA LYS A 401 18.21 9.98 -6.79
C LYS A 401 17.30 11.17 -7.07
N HIS A 402 16.38 11.44 -6.16
CA HIS A 402 15.40 12.52 -6.28
C HIS A 402 15.93 13.83 -5.69
N ASP A 403 15.56 14.96 -6.29
CA ASP A 403 15.97 16.32 -5.89
C ASP A 403 15.21 16.88 -4.66
N LEU A 404 14.13 16.20 -4.28
CA LEU A 404 13.18 16.55 -3.20
C LEU A 404 12.18 17.66 -3.55
N GLU A 405 12.14 18.12 -4.79
CA GLU A 405 11.25 19.18 -5.25
C GLU A 405 10.34 18.70 -6.39
N PHE A 406 10.91 18.01 -7.37
CA PHE A 406 10.21 17.57 -8.57
C PHE A 406 8.98 16.71 -8.26
N ALA A 407 7.84 17.09 -8.83
CA ALA A 407 6.58 16.35 -8.73
C ALA A 407 6.11 16.03 -7.29
N VAL A 408 6.60 16.76 -6.27
CA VAL A 408 6.16 16.65 -4.88
C VAL A 408 4.80 17.32 -4.72
N SER A 409 3.82 16.58 -4.21
CA SER A 409 2.50 17.13 -3.95
C SER A 409 2.50 18.06 -2.74
N THR A 410 1.90 19.25 -2.88
CA THR A 410 1.65 20.17 -1.75
C THR A 410 0.57 19.65 -0.79
N GLN A 411 -0.29 18.72 -1.22
CA GLN A 411 -1.34 18.14 -0.37
C GLN A 411 -0.80 17.36 0.83
N GLY A 412 0.43 16.83 0.73
CA GLY A 412 1.08 16.07 1.79
C GLY A 412 1.59 16.92 2.96
N VAL A 413 1.53 18.25 2.85
CA VAL A 413 1.90 19.18 3.93
C VAL A 413 0.89 19.10 5.08
N LEU A 414 -0.37 18.77 4.81
CA LEU A 414 -1.47 19.01 5.78
C LEU A 414 -1.42 18.13 7.03
N THR A 415 -0.69 17.02 7.06
CA THR A 415 -0.56 16.19 8.28
C THR A 415 0.81 15.53 8.40
N ALA A 416 1.44 15.66 9.56
CA ALA A 416 2.70 14.98 9.89
C ALA A 416 2.63 13.45 9.66
N THR A 417 1.43 12.87 9.78
CA THR A 417 1.15 11.44 9.71
C THR A 417 1.17 10.88 8.29
N HIS A 418 0.71 11.59 7.26
CA HIS A 418 0.57 11.03 5.91
C HIS A 418 1.80 11.25 5.00
N GLY A 419 2.63 12.25 5.28
CA GLY A 419 3.81 12.57 4.46
C GLY A 419 3.45 13.08 3.06
N HIS A 420 4.48 13.35 2.26
CA HIS A 420 4.37 13.83 0.88
C HIS A 420 4.21 12.68 -0.11
N VAL A 421 3.72 13.03 -1.30
CA VAL A 421 3.56 12.12 -2.44
C VAL A 421 4.35 12.68 -3.61
N VAL A 422 5.23 11.87 -4.20
CA VAL A 422 5.86 12.17 -5.50
C VAL A 422 5.07 11.41 -6.56
N ARG A 423 4.49 12.11 -7.54
CA ARG A 423 3.65 11.47 -8.56
C ARG A 423 3.91 12.02 -9.95
N ILE A 424 4.35 11.13 -10.83
CA ILE A 424 4.61 11.44 -12.25
C ILE A 424 3.58 10.70 -13.09
N ARG A 425 3.05 11.37 -14.11
CA ARG A 425 2.02 10.85 -15.01
C ARG A 425 2.53 10.83 -16.44
N GLY A 426 2.22 9.77 -17.17
CA GLY A 426 2.34 9.73 -18.62
C GLY A 426 1.26 10.57 -19.32
N PRO A 427 1.24 10.55 -20.67
CA PRO A 427 0.24 11.26 -21.45
C PRO A 427 -1.17 10.75 -21.15
N LYS A 428 -2.16 11.64 -21.23
CA LYS A 428 -3.57 11.29 -21.05
C LYS A 428 -4.09 10.58 -22.29
N GLY A 429 -4.83 9.50 -22.11
CA GLY A 429 -5.37 8.64 -23.16
C GLY A 429 -4.39 7.58 -23.66
N GLU A 430 -3.10 7.67 -23.33
CA GLU A 430 -2.08 6.76 -23.85
C GLU A 430 -2.15 5.40 -23.18
N GLN A 431 -2.74 4.41 -23.84
CA GLN A 431 -2.88 3.04 -23.31
C GLN A 431 -1.60 2.23 -23.43
N ASN A 432 -0.71 2.58 -24.37
CA ASN A 432 0.58 1.91 -24.55
C ASN A 432 1.51 2.27 -23.39
N TRP A 433 1.81 1.28 -22.54
CA TRP A 433 2.62 1.49 -21.35
C TRP A 433 4.07 1.88 -21.70
N GLN A 434 4.62 1.44 -22.84
CA GLN A 434 5.97 1.82 -23.27
C GLN A 434 6.04 3.32 -23.56
N VAL A 435 5.13 3.83 -24.40
CA VAL A 435 5.08 5.26 -24.75
C VAL A 435 4.89 6.12 -23.49
N ALA A 436 3.99 5.69 -22.60
CA ALA A 436 3.76 6.40 -21.36
C ALA A 436 4.95 6.31 -20.38
N LEU A 437 5.67 5.19 -20.37
CA LEU A 437 6.89 5.02 -19.58
C LEU A 437 8.00 5.94 -20.09
N GLU A 438 8.27 5.99 -21.39
CA GLU A 438 9.27 6.90 -21.96
C GLU A 438 8.96 8.34 -21.58
N ALA A 439 7.71 8.76 -21.74
CA ALA A 439 7.28 10.11 -21.33
C ALA A 439 7.41 10.37 -19.82
N ILE A 440 7.37 9.34 -18.97
CA ILE A 440 7.64 9.47 -17.53
C ILE A 440 9.16 9.56 -17.27
N LEU A 441 9.96 8.73 -17.94
CA LEU A 441 11.42 8.73 -17.83
C LEU A 441 12.00 10.06 -18.33
N THR A 442 11.57 10.57 -19.48
CA THR A 442 11.96 11.90 -19.98
C THR A 442 11.71 13.01 -18.97
N LYS A 443 10.64 12.91 -18.16
CA LYS A 443 10.39 13.89 -17.10
C LYS A 443 11.36 13.72 -15.93
N PHE A 444 11.74 12.50 -15.56
CA PHE A 444 12.77 12.32 -14.55
C PHE A 444 14.16 12.75 -15.03
N ASP A 445 14.48 12.54 -16.30
CA ASP A 445 15.82 12.82 -16.84
C ASP A 445 15.98 14.27 -17.33
N ALA A 446 14.91 15.06 -17.36
CA ALA A 446 14.98 16.46 -17.72
C ALA A 446 15.84 17.23 -16.70
N GLU A 447 16.87 17.94 -17.19
CA GLU A 447 17.82 18.68 -16.36
C GLU A 447 17.14 19.67 -15.40
N SER A 448 16.00 20.25 -15.81
CA SER A 448 15.21 21.18 -15.01
C SER A 448 14.61 20.57 -13.73
N ASN A 449 14.58 19.24 -13.63
CA ASN A 449 13.91 18.53 -12.54
C ASN A 449 14.89 17.91 -11.53
N GLY A 450 16.20 18.14 -11.68
CA GLY A 450 17.24 17.79 -10.70
C GLY A 450 17.41 16.31 -10.34
N CYS A 451 16.58 15.43 -10.87
CA CYS A 451 16.61 14.00 -10.60
C CYS A 451 17.75 13.35 -11.39
N LYS A 452 18.46 12.40 -10.76
CA LYS A 452 19.57 11.68 -11.38
C LYS A 452 19.27 10.20 -11.47
N ARG A 453 19.24 9.65 -12.68
CA ARG A 453 19.20 8.20 -12.88
C ARG A 453 20.53 7.60 -12.43
N LEU A 454 20.47 6.69 -11.44
CA LEU A 454 21.65 6.03 -10.90
C LEU A 454 21.91 4.70 -11.59
N ALA A 455 20.84 3.92 -11.78
CA ALA A 455 20.95 2.57 -12.28
C ALA A 455 19.69 2.05 -12.97
N PHE A 456 19.87 1.00 -13.76
CA PHE A 456 18.81 0.21 -14.37
C PHE A 456 19.08 -1.30 -14.20
N VAL A 457 18.05 -2.04 -13.79
CA VAL A 457 18.07 -3.51 -13.70
C VAL A 457 17.00 -4.07 -14.65
N PRO A 458 17.35 -4.52 -15.87
CA PRO A 458 16.38 -4.95 -16.88
C PRO A 458 15.68 -6.24 -16.46
N PHE A 459 14.35 -6.32 -16.50
CA PHE A 459 13.69 -7.62 -16.39
C PHE A 459 13.63 -8.24 -17.77
N ARG A 460 14.46 -9.25 -18.03
CA ARG A 460 14.27 -10.08 -19.22
C ARG A 460 12.89 -10.75 -19.08
N ARG A 461 12.05 -10.68 -20.13
CA ARG A 461 10.92 -11.63 -20.23
C ARG A 461 11.56 -13.01 -20.25
N LEU A 462 11.37 -13.78 -19.18
CA LEU A 462 11.87 -15.15 -19.03
C LEU A 462 11.17 -16.15 -19.98
N LYS A 463 10.81 -15.74 -21.20
CA LYS A 463 10.27 -16.64 -22.21
C LYS A 463 11.43 -17.14 -23.06
N GLY A 464 11.97 -18.31 -22.69
CA GLY A 464 12.94 -19.07 -23.48
C GLY A 464 14.39 -18.87 -23.04
N TRP A 465 14.76 -19.31 -21.83
CA TRP A 465 16.16 -19.44 -21.41
C TRP A 465 16.87 -20.61 -22.14
N HIS A 466 16.82 -20.61 -23.47
CA HIS A 466 17.67 -21.37 -24.37
C HIS A 466 17.79 -20.58 -25.68
N GLY A 467 18.80 -19.70 -25.78
CA GLY A 467 19.21 -19.14 -27.07
C GLY A 467 19.59 -17.66 -27.07
N SER A 468 20.90 -17.41 -26.99
CA SER A 468 21.62 -16.15 -27.32
C SER A 468 21.48 -14.95 -26.37
N GLU A 469 22.51 -14.76 -25.54
CA GLU A 469 22.72 -13.55 -24.72
C GLU A 469 23.22 -12.33 -25.53
N ALA A 470 23.43 -12.46 -26.84
CA ALA A 470 24.29 -11.56 -27.60
C ALA A 470 23.68 -10.19 -27.97
N ASN A 471 22.35 -10.03 -28.07
CA ASN A 471 21.78 -8.82 -28.69
C ASN A 471 21.41 -7.66 -27.74
N ILE A 472 21.53 -7.81 -26.41
CA ILE A 472 21.21 -6.70 -25.47
C ILE A 472 22.48 -6.03 -24.92
N VAL A 473 23.61 -6.74 -24.92
CA VAL A 473 24.90 -6.12 -24.56
C VAL A 473 25.30 -5.10 -25.64
N ALA A 474 24.97 -5.38 -26.91
CA ALA A 474 25.24 -4.46 -28.02
C ALA A 474 24.56 -3.08 -27.87
N GLU A 475 23.32 -2.98 -27.37
CA GLU A 475 22.67 -1.66 -27.19
C GLU A 475 23.10 -0.94 -25.90
N ALA A 476 23.63 -1.65 -24.89
CA ALA A 476 24.14 -1.03 -23.67
C ALA A 476 25.57 -0.48 -23.84
N ASP A 477 26.38 -1.13 -24.67
CA ASP A 477 27.74 -0.69 -24.97
C ASP A 477 27.78 0.40 -26.06
N ILE A 478 26.78 0.51 -26.94
CA ILE A 478 26.72 1.57 -27.98
C ILE A 478 26.40 2.98 -27.43
N VAL A 479 25.98 3.11 -26.17
CA VAL A 479 25.66 4.42 -25.55
C VAL A 479 26.70 4.86 -24.50
N CYS A 480 27.78 4.08 -24.31
CA CYS A 480 28.82 4.37 -23.32
C CYS A 480 30.21 4.68 -23.88
N ASP A 481 30.35 4.91 -25.18
CA ASP A 481 31.56 5.49 -25.80
C ASP A 481 31.34 6.95 -26.22
#